data_AF-A0A1E4SXF9-F1
#
_entry.id   AF-A0A1E4SXF9-F1
#
_cell.length_a   1.000
_cell.length_b   1.000
_cell.length_c   1.000
_cell.angle_alpha   90.00
_cell.angle_beta   90.00
_cell.angle_gamma   90.00
#
_symmetry.space_group_name_H-M   'P 1'
#
loop_
_entity.id
_entity.type
_entity.pdbx_description
1 polymer ?
#
loop_
_entity_poly.entity_id
_entity_poly.type
_entity_poly.pdbx_seq_one_letter_code
_entity_poly.pdbx_strand_id
1 'polypeptide(L)'
;MRASISLMAKYVPSIKFVGGPHTFTKHAVTAHACAPNGVLPSKSSSSTSSYSSSPSIPFESRNFLSKRFRYQVIEDIEIEDVLSGGADVLTN
;
A
#
# COMPACT_ATOMS: atom_id res chain seq x y z
N MET A 1 -30.45 -17.60 7.01
CA MET A 1 -30.68 -17.35 8.45
C MET A 1 -30.66 -15.84 8.70
N ARG A 2 -31.80 -15.22 9.01
CA ARG A 2 -31.85 -13.82 9.50
C ARG A 2 -31.71 -13.87 11.02
N ALA A 3 -30.47 -13.86 11.52
CA ALA A 3 -30.23 -13.66 12.94
C ALA A 3 -30.69 -12.24 13.32
N SER A 4 -31.51 -12.11 14.36
CA SER A 4 -32.04 -10.82 14.79
C SER A 4 -30.90 -9.97 15.37
N ILE A 5 -30.67 -8.80 14.75
CA ILE A 5 -29.64 -7.82 15.15
C ILE A 5 -29.74 -7.49 16.66
N SER A 6 -30.94 -7.58 17.23
CA SER A 6 -31.22 -7.34 18.65
C SER A 6 -30.50 -8.30 19.62
N LEU A 7 -30.22 -9.55 19.23
CA LEU A 7 -29.50 -10.50 20.10
C LEU A 7 -28.00 -10.18 20.14
N MET A 8 -27.40 -9.81 19.01
CA MET A 8 -25.98 -9.46 18.97
C MET A 8 -25.67 -8.17 19.75
N ALA A 9 -26.56 -7.18 19.72
CA ALA A 9 -26.38 -5.93 20.45
C ALA A 9 -26.39 -6.08 21.98
N LYS A 10 -26.95 -7.17 22.52
CA LYS A 10 -27.07 -7.40 23.98
C LYS A 10 -25.86 -8.10 24.59
N TYR A 11 -25.19 -8.96 23.82
CA TYR A 11 -24.11 -9.82 24.33
C TYR A 11 -22.73 -9.50 23.75
N VAL A 12 -22.65 -8.67 22.70
CA VAL A 12 -21.38 -8.18 22.17
C VAL A 12 -21.12 -6.80 22.78
N PRO A 13 -20.12 -6.65 23.68
CA PRO A 13 -19.69 -5.34 24.15
C PRO A 13 -19.12 -4.57 22.95
N SER A 14 -19.89 -3.66 22.39
CA SER A 14 -19.44 -2.79 21.31
C SER A 14 -18.53 -1.71 21.88
N ILE A 15 -17.39 -1.49 21.21
CA ILE A 15 -16.48 -0.40 21.54
C ILE A 15 -17.25 0.92 21.32
N LYS A 16 -17.44 1.68 22.39
CA LYS A 16 -17.99 3.04 22.30
C LYS A 16 -16.89 3.94 21.76
N PHE A 17 -17.02 4.39 20.51
CA PHE A 17 -16.18 5.46 20.00
C PHE A 17 -16.61 6.76 20.67
N VAL A 18 -15.93 7.12 21.77
CA VAL A 18 -16.15 8.38 22.49
C VAL A 18 -15.41 9.49 21.74
N GLY A 19 -15.98 9.90 20.62
CA GLY A 19 -15.49 10.99 19.80
C GLY A 19 -16.66 11.60 19.07
N GLY A 20 -17.19 12.70 19.61
CA GLY A 20 -18.19 13.49 18.90
C GLY A 20 -17.62 14.07 17.61
N PRO A 21 -18.46 14.67 16.75
CA PRO A 21 -18.00 15.35 15.55
C PRO A 21 -16.90 16.35 15.92
N HIS A 22 -15.70 16.14 15.39
CA HIS A 22 -14.58 17.04 15.57
C HIS A 22 -14.80 18.27 14.69
N THR A 23 -14.58 19.46 15.25
CA THR A 23 -14.62 20.70 14.48
C THR A 23 -13.43 20.72 13.53
N PHE A 24 -13.70 20.64 12.23
CA PHE A 24 -12.66 20.80 11.22
C PHE A 24 -12.25 22.28 11.15
N THR A 25 -11.10 22.61 11.74
CA THR A 25 -10.47 23.91 11.53
C THR A 25 -9.95 23.95 10.10
N LYS A 26 -10.54 24.83 9.28
CA LYS A 26 -10.06 25.07 7.91
C LYS A 26 -8.81 25.96 8.00
N HIS A 27 -7.66 25.41 7.63
CA HIS A 27 -6.45 26.20 7.43
C HIS A 27 -6.45 26.83 6.04
N ALA A 28 -5.86 28.02 5.91
CA ALA A 28 -5.63 28.64 4.61
C ALA A 28 -4.70 27.73 3.79
N VAL A 29 -5.14 27.34 2.60
CA VAL A 29 -4.35 26.50 1.71
C VAL A 29 -3.38 27.41 0.94
N THR A 30 -2.11 27.40 1.32
CA THR A 30 -1.04 28.12 0.63
C THR A 30 -0.21 27.16 -0.22
N ALA A 31 0.31 27.65 -1.34
CA ALA A 31 1.20 26.87 -2.18
C ALA A 31 2.53 26.63 -1.44
N HIS A 32 3.08 25.43 -1.58
CA HIS A 32 4.39 25.13 -1.04
C HIS A 32 5.44 25.97 -1.77
N ALA A 33 6.51 26.40 -1.09
CA ALA A 33 7.56 27.24 -1.69
C ALA A 33 8.21 26.60 -2.92
N CYS A 34 8.27 25.26 -2.95
CA CYS A 34 8.79 24.49 -4.08
C CYS A 34 7.73 24.13 -5.14
N ALA A 35 6.50 24.66 -5.05
CA ALA A 35 5.46 24.36 -6.03
C ALA A 35 5.79 25.07 -7.36
N PRO A 36 5.83 24.35 -8.49
CA PRO A 36 6.04 24.96 -9.79
C PRO A 36 4.94 26.00 -10.05
N ASN A 37 5.33 27.23 -10.34
CA ASN A 37 4.44 28.37 -10.59
C ASN A 37 3.43 28.67 -9.45
N GLY A 38 3.71 28.23 -8.22
CA GLY A 38 2.81 28.47 -7.07
C GLY A 38 1.45 27.79 -7.20
N VAL A 39 1.35 26.72 -8.00
CA VAL A 39 0.07 26.05 -8.27
C VAL A 39 -0.37 25.24 -7.05
N LEU A 40 -1.60 25.51 -6.61
CA LEU A 40 -2.28 24.73 -5.58
C LEU A 40 -2.87 23.45 -6.18
N PRO A 41 -2.81 22.31 -5.47
CA PRO A 41 -3.54 21.11 -5.88
C PRO A 41 -5.04 21.38 -5.80
N SER A 42 -5.63 21.73 -6.94
CA SER A 42 -7.07 21.92 -7.12
C SER A 42 -7.76 20.55 -7.20
N LYS A 43 -8.89 20.38 -6.50
CA LYS A 43 -9.78 19.22 -6.65
C LYS A 43 -10.62 19.25 -7.94
N SER A 44 -10.44 20.23 -8.82
CA SER A 44 -11.20 20.34 -10.07
C SER A 44 -10.41 19.79 -11.24
N SER A 45 -11.06 18.85 -11.93
CA SER A 45 -10.57 17.95 -12.97
C SER A 45 -9.62 16.85 -12.46
N SER A 46 -10.18 15.88 -11.74
CA SER A 46 -9.94 14.50 -12.17
C SER A 46 -10.39 14.42 -13.63
N SER A 47 -9.52 14.80 -14.56
CA SER A 47 -9.55 14.20 -15.88
C SER A 47 -9.65 12.72 -15.57
N THR A 48 -10.75 12.09 -16.00
CA THR A 48 -10.79 10.65 -16.14
C THR A 48 -9.45 10.33 -16.75
N SER A 49 -8.58 9.68 -15.99
CA SER A 49 -7.36 9.17 -16.56
C SER A 49 -7.87 8.21 -17.61
N SER A 50 -7.99 8.70 -18.85
CA SER A 50 -7.77 7.89 -20.03
C SER A 50 -6.57 7.08 -19.62
N TYR A 51 -6.75 5.78 -19.45
CA TYR A 51 -5.64 4.86 -19.29
C TYR A 51 -4.67 5.32 -20.37
N SER A 52 -3.66 6.09 -19.97
CA SER A 52 -2.59 6.46 -20.86
C SER A 52 -2.05 5.09 -21.14
N SER A 53 -2.29 4.61 -22.35
CA SER A 53 -1.67 3.42 -22.87
C SER A 53 -0.20 3.63 -22.59
N SER A 54 0.27 3.07 -21.48
CA SER A 54 1.64 3.17 -21.05
C SER A 54 2.42 2.84 -22.31
N PRO A 55 3.32 3.72 -22.80
CA PRO A 55 4.15 3.32 -23.92
C PRO A 55 4.70 1.95 -23.55
N SER A 56 4.50 0.95 -24.40
CA SER A 56 4.86 -0.43 -24.11
C SER A 56 6.36 -0.45 -23.85
N ILE A 57 6.75 -0.27 -22.59
CA ILE A 57 8.14 -0.18 -22.21
C ILE A 57 8.65 -1.60 -22.46
N PRO A 58 9.63 -1.80 -23.35
CA PRO A 58 10.17 -3.12 -23.56
C PRO A 58 10.64 -3.65 -22.20
N PHE A 59 10.29 -4.90 -21.91
CA PHE A 59 10.75 -5.54 -20.69
C PHE A 59 12.29 -5.58 -20.73
N GLU A 60 12.93 -4.79 -19.88
CA GLU A 60 14.36 -4.86 -19.66
C GLU A 60 14.64 -5.76 -18.47
N SER A 61 15.48 -6.79 -18.68
CA SER A 61 15.94 -7.60 -17.57
C SER A 61 16.72 -6.75 -16.57
N ARG A 62 16.42 -6.93 -15.28
CA ARG A 62 17.11 -6.23 -14.18
C ARG A 62 18.63 -6.45 -14.19
N ASN A 63 19.10 -7.52 -14.84
CA ASN A 63 20.51 -7.82 -15.03
C ASN A 63 21.26 -6.74 -15.82
N PHE A 64 20.57 -5.96 -16.66
CA PHE A 64 21.15 -4.86 -17.43
C PHE A 64 21.15 -3.52 -16.68
N LEU A 65 20.52 -3.43 -15.51
CA LEU A 65 20.50 -2.21 -14.70
C LEU A 65 21.78 -2.05 -13.87
N SER A 66 21.92 -0.93 -13.15
CA SER A 66 23.02 -0.74 -12.21
C SER A 66 22.96 -1.75 -11.06
N LYS A 67 24.10 -1.98 -10.37
CA LYS A 67 24.21 -2.96 -9.27
C LYS A 67 23.10 -2.83 -8.22
N ARG A 68 22.64 -1.60 -7.94
CA ARG A 68 21.57 -1.31 -6.98
C ARG A 68 20.20 -1.91 -7.37
N PHE A 69 19.97 -2.13 -8.65
CA PHE A 69 18.70 -2.64 -9.16
C PHE A 69 18.76 -4.12 -9.57
N ARG A 70 19.94 -4.75 -9.56
CA ARG A 70 20.10 -6.18 -9.82
C ARG A 70 19.63 -7.01 -8.63
N TYR A 71 19.24 -8.25 -8.87
CA TYR A 71 19.07 -9.22 -7.78
C TYR A 71 20.43 -9.54 -7.16
N GLN A 72 20.41 -9.84 -5.87
CA GLN A 72 21.60 -10.37 -5.22
C GLN A 72 21.83 -11.82 -5.68
N VAL A 73 23.09 -12.24 -5.68
CA VAL A 73 23.44 -13.65 -5.86
C VAL A 73 22.97 -14.39 -4.60
N ILE A 74 22.22 -15.47 -4.78
CA ILE A 74 21.79 -16.36 -3.72
C ILE A 74 22.98 -17.25 -3.38
N GLU A 75 23.31 -17.38 -2.09
CA GLU A 75 24.36 -18.27 -1.61
C GLU A 75 23.92 -19.74 -1.72
N ASP A 76 24.85 -20.67 -1.91
CA ASP A 76 24.52 -22.10 -2.15
C ASP A 76 23.64 -22.69 -1.03
N ILE A 77 23.87 -22.30 0.23
CA ILE A 77 23.06 -22.70 1.39
C ILE A 77 21.59 -22.25 1.29
N GLU A 78 21.34 -21.06 0.75
CA GLU A 78 19.99 -20.51 0.59
C GLU A 78 19.27 -21.21 -0.58
N ILE A 79 20.03 -21.63 -1.60
CA ILE A 79 19.49 -22.47 -2.68
C ILE A 79 19.02 -23.81 -2.11
N GLU A 80 19.82 -24.45 -1.25
CA GLU A 80 19.46 -25.71 -0.60
C GLU A 80 18.22 -25.57 0.28
N ASP A 81 18.11 -24.48 1.05
CA ASP A 81 16.93 -24.18 1.87
C ASP A 81 15.67 -23.97 1.02
N VAL A 82 15.76 -23.24 -0.09
CA VAL A 82 14.63 -23.04 -1.01
C VAL A 82 14.17 -24.38 -1.61
N LEU A 83 15.11 -25.26 -1.95
CA LEU A 83 14.80 -26.58 -2.50
C LEU A 83 14.26 -27.56 -1.45
N SER A 84 14.74 -27.48 -0.21
CA SER A 84 14.29 -28.32 0.91
C SER A 84 12.95 -27.85 1.50
N GLY A 85 12.56 -26.61 1.22
CA GLY A 85 11.38 -25.96 1.80
C GLY A 85 11.66 -25.19 3.10
N GLY A 86 12.94 -25.06 3.48
CA GLY A 86 13.41 -24.19 4.56
C GLY A 86 13.03 -24.66 5.96
N ALA A 87 12.66 -25.93 6.12
CA ALA A 87 12.24 -26.49 7.39
C ALA A 87 12.96 -27.80 7.67
N ASP A 88 13.73 -27.82 8.76
CA ASP A 88 14.28 -29.06 9.32
C ASP A 88 13.19 -29.83 10.07
N VAL A 89 13.09 -31.12 9.79
CA VAL A 89 12.25 -32.02 10.59
C VAL A 89 13.01 -32.35 11.87
N LEU A 90 12.65 -31.68 12.97
CA LEU A 90 13.13 -32.05 14.29
C LEU A 90 12.50 -33.40 14.69
N THR A 91 13.26 -34.48 14.61
CA THR A 91 12.88 -35.77 15.18
C THR A 91 13.34 -35.83 16.63
N ASN A 92 12.39 -35.92 17.57
CA ASN A 92 12.63 -36.20 18.99
C ASN A 92 13.09 -37.65 19.20
#